data_AF-A0A957DJ04-F1
#
_entry.id   AF-A0A957DJ04-F1
#
_cell.length_a   1.000
_cell.length_b   1.000
_cell.length_c   1.000
_cell.angle_alpha   90.00
_cell.angle_beta   90.00
_cell.angle_gamma   90.00
#
_symmetry.space_group_name_H-M   'P 1'
#
loop_
_entity.id
_entity.type
_entity.pdbx_description
1 polymer ?
#
loop_
_entity_poly.entity_id
_entity_poly.type
_entity_poly.pdbx_seq_one_letter_code
_entity_poly.pdbx_strand_id
1 'polypeptide(L)'
;MNVASVPLRSPFRYPGGKTWLVPTARLWLQACGGEGKVLFDVFAGGGIVGLTAIFENLVDHLILVELDDDVAAVWQVILSGDAGWLVDRILSFEMTVENARGAIAAADSSLRARAFATIVKNRVNRG
;
A
#
# COMPACT_ATOMS: atom_id res chain seq x y z
N MET A 1 18.27 -12.98 8.43
CA MET A 1 17.99 -11.53 8.37
C MET A 1 17.03 -11.16 9.48
N ASN A 2 17.23 -10.03 10.15
CA ASN A 2 16.29 -9.52 11.16
C ASN A 2 15.08 -8.88 10.45
N VAL A 3 13.86 -9.21 10.85
CA VAL A 3 12.62 -8.62 10.27
C VAL A 3 12.54 -7.11 10.53
N ALA A 4 13.13 -6.64 11.63
CA ALA A 4 13.16 -5.22 11.98
C ALA A 4 14.02 -4.37 11.02
N SER A 5 14.89 -4.98 10.21
CA SER A 5 15.69 -4.27 9.21
C SER A 5 15.04 -4.24 7.82
N VAL A 6 13.81 -4.76 7.66
CA VAL A 6 13.09 -4.69 6.39
C VAL A 6 12.58 -3.26 6.16
N PRO A 7 12.90 -2.62 5.02
CA PRO A 7 12.37 -1.30 4.70
C PRO A 7 10.84 -1.27 4.72
N LEU A 8 10.25 -0.29 5.40
CA LEU A 8 8.81 -0.09 5.40
C LEU A 8 8.40 0.59 4.09
N ARG A 9 7.92 -0.21 3.14
CA ARG A 9 7.51 0.25 1.80
C ARG A 9 6.01 0.51 1.65
N SER A 10 5.19 -0.03 2.57
CA SER A 10 3.74 0.11 2.51
C SER A 10 3.28 1.45 3.10
N PRO A 11 2.27 2.12 2.52
CA PRO A 11 1.63 3.27 3.15
C PRO A 11 0.74 2.86 4.35
N PHE A 12 0.41 1.57 4.50
CA PHE A 12 -0.57 1.10 5.47
C PHE A 12 0.05 0.54 6.76
N ARG A 13 -0.64 0.75 7.88
CA ARG A 13 -0.63 -0.18 9.03
C ARG A 13 -1.67 -1.25 8.76
N TYR A 14 -1.27 -2.40 8.22
CA TYR A 14 -2.22 -3.39 7.71
C TYR A 14 -2.23 -4.69 8.53
N PRO A 15 -3.42 -5.26 8.85
CA PRO A 15 -3.52 -6.55 9.53
C PRO A 15 -2.78 -7.66 8.78
N GLY A 16 -2.21 -8.60 9.53
CA GLY A 16 -1.45 -9.72 8.96
C GLY A 16 -0.12 -9.32 8.31
N GLY A 17 0.47 -8.19 8.75
CA GLY A 17 1.71 -7.61 8.24
C GLY A 17 2.76 -8.66 7.84
N LYS A 18 2.84 -8.93 6.54
CA LYS A 18 3.68 -10.00 5.97
C LYS A 18 5.16 -9.63 5.92
N THR A 19 5.59 -8.62 6.67
CA THR A 19 7.00 -8.20 6.76
C THR A 19 7.89 -9.37 7.20
N TRP A 20 7.37 -10.24 8.06
CA TRP A 20 8.07 -11.47 8.49
C TRP A 20 8.34 -12.45 7.33
N LEU A 21 7.55 -12.43 6.27
CA LEU A 21 7.68 -13.32 5.10
C LEU A 21 8.71 -12.80 4.08
N VAL A 22 9.07 -11.52 4.15
CA VAL A 22 9.98 -10.88 3.19
C VAL A 22 11.31 -11.62 3.02
N PRO A 23 12.01 -12.08 4.09
CA PRO A 23 13.26 -12.83 3.91
C PRO A 23 13.09 -14.11 3.09
N THR A 24 12.01 -14.86 3.30
CA THR A 24 11.72 -16.09 2.55
C THR A 24 11.32 -15.77 1.12
N ALA A 25 10.47 -14.75 0.92
CA ALA A 25 10.05 -14.32 -0.41
C ALA A 25 11.25 -13.87 -1.26
N ARG A 26 12.21 -13.14 -0.67
CA ARG A 26 13.46 -12.76 -1.34
C ARG A 26 14.24 -13.97 -1.84
N LEU A 27 14.48 -14.96 -0.98
CA LEU A 27 15.21 -16.18 -1.36
C LEU A 27 14.53 -16.92 -2.51
N TRP A 28 13.20 -17.03 -2.46
CA TRP A 28 12.43 -17.66 -3.52
C TRP A 28 12.51 -16.87 -4.84
N LEU A 29 12.29 -15.55 -4.79
CA LEU A 29 12.34 -14.69 -5.98
C LEU A 29 13.75 -14.57 -6.57
N GLN A 30 14.81 -14.66 -5.76
CA GLN A 30 16.19 -14.73 -6.28
C GLN A 30 16.43 -16.01 -7.09
N ALA A 31 15.73 -17.10 -6.77
CA ALA A 31 15.89 -18.37 -7.46
C ALA A 31 15.02 -18.51 -8.72
N CYS A 32 13.86 -17.84 -8.79
CA CYS A 32 12.89 -18.03 -9.87
C CYS A 32 12.34 -16.75 -10.53
N GLY A 33 12.67 -15.59 -9.98
CA GLY A 33 12.34 -14.27 -10.50
C GLY A 33 13.34 -13.80 -11.58
N GLY A 34 13.53 -12.49 -11.68
CA GLY A 34 14.41 -11.83 -12.64
C GLY A 34 13.69 -11.24 -13.85
N GLU A 35 14.48 -10.97 -14.90
CA GLU A 35 14.02 -10.29 -16.11
C GLU A 35 12.90 -11.07 -16.83
N GLY A 36 11.93 -10.33 -17.36
CA GLY A 36 10.71 -10.83 -18.00
C GLY A 36 9.68 -11.44 -17.04
N LYS A 37 9.93 -11.48 -15.72
CA LYS A 37 9.00 -12.08 -14.76
C LYS A 37 7.96 -11.08 -14.25
N VAL A 38 6.73 -11.58 -14.14
CA VAL A 38 5.59 -10.87 -13.57
C VAL A 38 5.19 -11.55 -12.27
N LEU A 39 5.14 -10.79 -11.17
CA LEU A 39 4.58 -11.25 -9.89
C LEU A 39 3.13 -10.79 -9.77
N PHE A 40 2.24 -11.72 -9.45
CA PHE A 40 0.85 -11.43 -9.10
C PHE A 40 0.71 -11.50 -7.58
N ASP A 41 0.55 -10.37 -6.91
CA ASP A 41 0.23 -10.30 -5.48
C ASP A 41 -1.29 -10.25 -5.33
N VAL A 42 -1.91 -11.44 -5.32
CA VAL A 42 -3.37 -11.59 -5.47
C VAL A 42 -4.17 -11.23 -4.21
N PHE A 43 -3.49 -10.93 -3.11
CA PHE A 43 -4.06 -10.46 -1.84
C PHE A 43 -3.17 -9.35 -1.30
N ALA A 44 -3.03 -8.29 -2.09
CA ALA A 44 -1.99 -7.29 -1.90
C ALA A 44 -2.04 -6.69 -0.49
N GLY A 45 -3.19 -6.22 -0.03
CA GLY A 45 -3.33 -5.49 1.23
C GLY A 45 -2.32 -4.36 1.32
N GLY A 46 -1.39 -4.45 2.28
CA GLY A 46 -0.26 -3.54 2.40
C GLY A 46 0.82 -3.66 1.32
N GLY A 47 0.83 -4.72 0.50
CA GLY A 47 1.69 -4.90 -0.67
C GLY A 47 3.17 -5.16 -0.35
N ILE A 48 3.55 -5.42 0.91
CA ILE A 48 4.97 -5.41 1.31
C ILE A 48 5.84 -6.43 0.56
N VAL A 49 5.31 -7.60 0.20
CA VAL A 49 6.04 -8.62 -0.56
C VAL A 49 6.20 -8.17 -2.01
N GLY A 50 5.10 -7.83 -2.69
CA GLY A 50 5.15 -7.33 -4.07
C GLY A 50 6.03 -6.09 -4.21
N LEU A 51 5.88 -5.10 -3.32
CA LEU A 51 6.71 -3.91 -3.30
C LEU A 51 8.19 -4.25 -3.08
N THR A 52 8.50 -5.16 -2.16
CA THR A 52 9.90 -5.61 -1.99
C THR A 52 10.44 -6.22 -3.28
N ALA A 53 9.65 -7.05 -3.96
CA ALA A 53 10.06 -7.67 -5.22
C ALA A 53 10.42 -6.63 -6.29
N ILE A 54 9.57 -5.62 -6.50
CA ILE A 54 9.80 -4.60 -7.52
C ILE A 54 10.93 -3.63 -7.13
N PHE A 55 10.99 -3.16 -5.88
CA PHE A 55 12.01 -2.21 -5.42
C PHE A 55 13.42 -2.81 -5.34
N GLU A 56 13.53 -4.13 -5.29
CA GLU A 56 14.81 -4.86 -5.26
C GLU A 56 15.15 -5.51 -6.62
N ASN A 57 14.40 -5.17 -7.68
CA ASN A 57 14.57 -5.71 -9.03
C ASN A 57 14.56 -7.25 -9.06
N LEU A 58 13.73 -7.88 -8.20
CA LEU A 58 13.57 -9.33 -8.16
C LEU A 58 12.56 -9.84 -9.19
N VAL A 59 11.74 -8.94 -9.74
CA VAL A 59 10.81 -9.14 -10.85
C VAL A 59 10.72 -7.85 -11.65
N ASP A 60 10.35 -7.94 -12.93
CA ASP A 60 10.19 -6.77 -13.80
C ASP A 60 8.85 -6.08 -13.63
N HIS A 61 7.81 -6.86 -13.37
CA HIS A 61 6.46 -6.35 -13.24
C HIS A 61 5.77 -6.91 -12.01
N LEU A 62 4.98 -6.06 -11.37
CA LEU A 62 4.13 -6.39 -10.24
C LEU A 62 2.69 -6.05 -10.60
N ILE A 63 1.79 -7.02 -10.43
CA ILE A 63 0.35 -6.83 -10.50
C ILE A 63 -0.21 -7.02 -9.09
N LEU A 64 -0.74 -5.94 -8.52
CA LEU A 64 -1.45 -5.97 -7.24
C LEU A 64 -2.93 -6.26 -7.50
N VAL A 65 -3.48 -7.25 -6.83
CA VAL A 65 -4.93 -7.50 -6.79
C VAL A 65 -5.41 -7.33 -5.37
N GLU A 66 -6.48 -6.55 -5.20
CA GLU A 66 -7.11 -6.29 -3.93
C GLU A 66 -8.63 -6.27 -4.11
N LEU A 67 -9.33 -6.92 -3.18
CA LEU A 67 -10.79 -7.02 -3.19
C LEU A 67 -11.43 -5.87 -2.40
N ASP A 68 -10.76 -5.38 -1.36
CA ASP A 68 -11.26 -4.26 -0.57
C ASP A 68 -11.18 -2.95 -1.38
N ASP A 69 -12.34 -2.39 -1.71
CA ASP A 69 -12.47 -1.18 -2.53
C ASP A 69 -11.76 0.04 -1.92
N ASP A 70 -11.71 0.14 -0.59
CA ASP A 70 -11.10 1.26 0.12
C ASP A 70 -9.57 1.19 -0.01
N VAL A 71 -8.98 -0.02 0.11
CA VAL A 71 -7.55 -0.28 -0.07
C VAL A 71 -7.16 -0.19 -1.56
N ALA A 72 -7.98 -0.77 -2.44
CA ALA A 72 -7.78 -0.71 -3.88
C ALA A 72 -7.77 0.74 -4.38
N ALA A 73 -8.66 1.60 -3.86
CA ALA A 73 -8.68 3.02 -4.22
C ALA A 73 -7.35 3.74 -3.93
N VAL A 74 -6.70 3.41 -2.80
CA VAL A 74 -5.38 3.98 -2.48
C VAL A 74 -4.33 3.54 -3.50
N TRP A 75 -4.27 2.25 -3.83
CA TRP A 75 -3.32 1.74 -4.83
C TRP A 75 -3.57 2.37 -6.20
N GLN A 76 -4.83 2.49 -6.62
CA GLN A 76 -5.19 3.13 -7.89
C GLN A 76 -4.74 4.60 -7.93
N VAL A 77 -4.98 5.37 -6.87
CA VAL A 77 -4.54 6.77 -6.80
C VAL A 77 -3.02 6.89 -6.83
N ILE A 78 -2.31 6.02 -6.11
CA ILE A 78 -0.83 6.01 -6.11
C ILE A 78 -0.27 5.66 -7.49
N LEU A 79 -0.84 4.67 -8.18
CA LEU A 79 -0.26 4.12 -9.41
C LEU A 79 -0.78 4.78 -10.70
N SER A 80 -1.90 5.53 -10.65
CA SER A 80 -2.56 6.08 -11.84
C SER A 80 -2.37 7.59 -12.03
N GLY A 81 -1.29 8.16 -11.49
CA GLY A 81 -0.90 9.56 -11.73
C GLY A 81 -1.35 10.59 -10.68
N ASP A 82 -2.12 10.16 -9.67
CA ASP A 82 -2.65 11.06 -8.63
C ASP A 82 -1.86 11.01 -7.31
N ALA A 83 -0.70 10.36 -7.30
CA ALA A 83 0.17 10.26 -6.12
C ALA A 83 0.54 11.63 -5.55
N GLY A 84 0.87 12.61 -6.41
CA GLY A 84 1.20 13.97 -5.97
C GLY A 84 0.06 14.65 -5.23
N TRP A 85 -1.16 14.56 -5.78
CA TRP A 85 -2.36 15.07 -5.10
C TRP A 85 -2.57 14.42 -3.73
N LEU A 86 -2.39 13.10 -3.62
CA LEU A 86 -2.57 12.38 -2.36
C LEU A 86 -1.52 12.82 -1.33
N VAL A 87 -0.26 12.98 -1.75
CA VAL A 87 0.82 13.49 -0.89
C VAL A 87 0.50 14.89 -0.40
N ASP A 88 0.16 15.82 -1.30
CA ASP A 88 -0.18 17.19 -0.94
C ASP A 88 -1.38 17.23 0.02
N ARG A 89 -2.39 16.39 -0.24
CA ARG A 89 -3.57 16.30 0.61
C ARG A 89 -3.22 15.77 2.01
N ILE A 90 -2.32 14.80 2.12
CA ILE A 90 -1.87 14.27 3.42
C ILE A 90 -1.05 15.31 4.18
N LEU A 91 -0.11 15.98 3.51
CA LEU A 91 0.79 16.96 4.15
C LEU A 91 0.07 18.25 4.57
N SER A 92 -0.97 18.66 3.84
CA SER A 92 -1.77 19.85 4.17
C SER A 92 -2.94 19.59 5.13
N PHE A 93 -3.18 18.34 5.52
CA PHE A 93 -4.34 17.99 6.34
C PHE A 93 -4.11 18.24 7.82
N GLU A 94 -4.91 19.14 8.38
CA GLU A 94 -4.95 19.36 9.83
C GLU A 94 -5.74 18.22 10.52
N MET A 95 -5.03 17.41 11.29
CA MET A 95 -5.59 16.23 11.95
C MET A 95 -6.35 16.59 13.24
N THR A 96 -7.60 17.04 13.08
CA THR A 96 -8.58 17.19 14.17
C THR A 96 -9.64 16.09 14.08
N VAL A 97 -10.37 15.84 15.19
CA VAL A 97 -11.46 14.84 15.21
C VAL A 97 -12.55 15.18 14.21
N GLU A 98 -12.90 16.47 14.08
CA GLU A 98 -13.90 16.96 13.14
C GLU A 98 -13.45 16.76 11.69
N ASN A 99 -12.24 17.19 11.35
CA ASN A 99 -11.68 17.04 10.01
C ASN A 99 -11.56 15.57 9.61
N ALA A 100 -11.11 14.71 10.53
CA ALA A 100 -10.99 13.27 10.28
C ALA A 100 -12.37 12.64 9.98
N ARG A 101 -13.40 12.96 10.78
CA ARG A 101 -14.77 12.50 10.53
C ARG A 101 -15.30 13.00 9.19
N GLY A 102 -15.06 14.28 8.86
CA GLY A 102 -15.45 14.86 7.58
C GLY A 102 -14.78 14.17 6.38
N ALA A 103 -13.47 13.93 6.46
CA ALA A 103 -12.74 13.20 5.42
C ALA A 103 -13.26 11.77 5.23
N ILE A 104 -13.56 11.07 6.34
CA ILE A 104 -14.08 9.70 6.32
C ILE A 104 -15.49 9.66 5.71
N ALA A 105 -16.36 10.60 6.06
CA ALA A 105 -17.72 10.68 5.54
C ALA A 105 -17.76 11.02 4.03
N ALA A 106 -16.72 11.67 3.50
CA ALA A 106 -16.61 12.04 2.10
C ALA A 106 -16.11 10.90 1.18
N ALA A 107 -15.88 9.68 1.70
CA ALA A 107 -15.25 8.58 0.98
C ALA A 107 -15.92 8.25 -0.37
N ASP A 108 -17.26 8.33 -0.47
CA ASP A 108 -17.99 7.96 -1.69
C ASP A 108 -18.06 9.06 -2.75
N SER A 109 -17.48 10.25 -2.49
CA SER A 109 -17.54 11.37 -3.42
C SER A 109 -16.65 11.23 -4.65
N SER A 110 -15.54 10.49 -4.55
CA SER A 110 -14.62 10.21 -5.66
C SER A 110 -13.58 9.16 -5.26
N LEU A 111 -12.88 8.59 -6.24
CA LEU A 111 -11.76 7.68 -6.01
C LEU A 111 -10.67 8.32 -5.11
N ARG A 112 -10.33 9.57 -5.40
CA ARG A 112 -9.38 10.38 -4.62
C ARG A 112 -9.84 10.56 -3.17
N ALA A 113 -11.12 10.90 -2.98
CA ALA A 113 -11.69 11.06 -1.63
C ALA A 113 -11.72 9.75 -0.86
N ARG A 114 -12.08 8.63 -1.52
CA ARG A 114 -12.04 7.28 -0.92
C ARG A 114 -10.62 6.94 -0.47
N ALA A 115 -9.63 7.07 -1.35
CA ALA A 115 -8.23 6.80 -1.04
C ALA A 115 -7.74 7.62 0.16
N PHE A 116 -8.01 8.92 0.17
CA PHE A 116 -7.64 9.79 1.28
C PHE A 116 -8.35 9.39 2.58
N ALA A 117 -9.66 9.13 2.53
CA ALA A 117 -10.44 8.65 3.66
C ALA A 117 -9.85 7.35 4.22
N THR A 118 -9.47 6.39 3.37
CA THR A 118 -8.83 5.13 3.77
C THR A 118 -7.52 5.38 4.52
N ILE A 119 -6.67 6.29 4.03
CA ILE A 119 -5.43 6.67 4.73
C ILE A 119 -5.73 7.28 6.10
N VAL A 120 -6.72 8.18 6.19
CA VAL A 120 -7.14 8.79 7.47
C VAL A 120 -7.66 7.70 8.43
N LYS A 121 -8.59 6.83 7.99
CA LYS A 121 -9.09 5.68 8.77
C LYS A 121 -7.93 4.84 9.29
N ASN A 122 -6.95 4.53 8.43
CA ASN A 122 -5.78 3.72 8.78
C ASN A 122 -4.90 4.38 9.87
N ARG A 123 -4.92 5.70 9.99
CA ARG A 123 -4.14 6.47 10.98
C ARG A 123 -4.88 6.71 12.29
N VAL A 124 -6.20 6.85 12.26
CA VAL A 124 -7.00 7.10 13.47
C VAL A 124 -7.52 5.83 14.14
N ASN A 125 -7.74 4.76 13.38
CA ASN A 125 -8.15 3.47 13.93
C ASN A 125 -6.94 2.67 14.40
N ARG A 126 -7.11 1.92 15.49
CA ARG A 126 -6.12 1.03 16.07
C ARG A 126 -6.55 -0.42 15.86
N GLY A 127 -6.59 -0.88 14.62
CA GLY A 127 -6.82 -2.29 14.26
C GLY A 127 -8.05 -2.90 14.90
#